data_AF-A0A2E3IG75-F1
#
_entry.id   AF-A0A2E3IG75-F1
#
_cell.length_a   1.000
_cell.length_b   1.000
_cell.length_c   1.000
_cell.angle_alpha   90.00
_cell.angle_beta   90.00
_cell.angle_gamma   90.00
#
_symmetry.space_group_name_H-M   'P 1'
#
loop_
_entity.id
_entity.type
_entity.pdbx_description
1 polymer ?
#
loop_
_entity_poly.entity_id
_entity_poly.type
_entity_poly.pdbx_seq_one_letter_code
_entity_poly.pdbx_strand_id
1 'polypeptide(L)'
;MQENQKKLEEFRARMSAWVTSQGLLFQLVHGGGGASSALMSWVTRMGLRVALLLLIGLVVVYAYLLRRPFAPSFGEGIRVAIEEGLNAESAEIGSTARKEGILELSSLEMVGSEETFFDSLSARNIKTRMRVTAGILGLWRGDSISVERLAMKVKSGSETLDADGVFGVIFGSVERFDFDHVEIEDASIAWGYSTSTAGAIKNTKLSAKRSASGWKLKMLGGTFSQNWLRDMRVEALELDVSKAGIKIVQAQFGKGDGRITLSGTVNGPIVNPQVDAKGMMEGFPLQGCVQPEVAAVLQGRISGAVKLGGSPYGSSGITVSVQVDLGPEDEIIVTDEVELLDVISLVDRYRSYKKVRFRTGGFTMETGRNVAMFTGINLSAKDHVQLEGEFMSRRPSDKEVSIAIYKTENLGGEPSSDGGTDIENAGSEFDLVTAAQAARELSDSDEKIRTIFQSQVFGQEVMRREEEARASYRSIPYLVGAVSLGLHPKAFEEKRSPVLSELFPVEENSGLRWLKLDLNNSLPVAGSELAEKILEHAKN
;
A
#
# COMPACT_ATOMS: atom_id res chain seq x y z
N MET A 1 -43.57 -6.03 -104.78
CA MET A 1 -43.76 -4.98 -103.73
C MET A 1 -44.30 -5.53 -102.41
N GLN A 2 -45.25 -6.49 -102.40
CA GLN A 2 -45.83 -7.05 -101.16
C GLN A 2 -44.82 -7.83 -100.28
N GLU A 3 -43.82 -8.47 -100.86
CA GLU A 3 -42.82 -9.24 -100.10
C GLU A 3 -41.87 -8.36 -99.28
N ASN A 4 -41.60 -7.13 -99.76
CA ASN A 4 -40.78 -6.15 -99.03
C ASN A 4 -41.54 -5.51 -97.88
N GLN A 5 -42.87 -5.37 -97.97
CA GLN A 5 -43.68 -4.84 -96.87
C GLN A 5 -43.78 -5.83 -95.70
N LYS A 6 -43.95 -7.13 -95.99
CA LYS A 6 -43.90 -8.18 -94.96
C LYS A 6 -42.56 -8.24 -94.23
N LYS A 7 -41.45 -8.15 -94.96
CA LYS A 7 -40.10 -8.11 -94.35
C LYS A 7 -39.90 -6.85 -93.49
N LEU A 8 -40.50 -5.72 -93.86
CA LEU A 8 -40.42 -4.49 -93.08
C LEU A 8 -41.24 -4.57 -91.77
N GLU A 9 -42.41 -5.20 -91.82
CA GLU A 9 -43.26 -5.43 -90.64
C GLU A 9 -42.65 -6.45 -89.68
N GLU A 10 -42.10 -7.57 -90.18
CA GLU A 10 -41.34 -8.52 -89.36
C GLU A 10 -40.09 -7.87 -88.74
N PHE A 11 -39.39 -7.01 -89.48
CA PHE A 11 -38.24 -6.28 -88.96
C PHE A 11 -38.67 -5.29 -87.86
N ARG A 12 -39.78 -4.57 -88.05
CA ARG A 12 -40.33 -3.66 -87.02
C ARG A 12 -40.80 -4.42 -85.78
N ALA A 13 -41.45 -5.58 -85.95
CA ALA A 13 -41.89 -6.44 -84.85
C ALA A 13 -40.70 -7.04 -84.07
N ARG A 14 -39.64 -7.45 -84.77
CA ARG A 14 -38.38 -7.92 -84.14
C ARG A 14 -37.63 -6.78 -83.45
N MET A 15 -37.61 -5.58 -84.04
CA MET A 15 -37.05 -4.39 -83.40
C MET A 15 -37.84 -3.99 -82.15
N SER A 16 -39.17 -4.01 -82.18
CA SER A 16 -39.99 -3.69 -81.01
C SER A 16 -39.82 -4.73 -79.91
N ALA A 17 -39.75 -6.02 -80.26
CA ALA A 17 -39.48 -7.11 -79.32
C ALA A 17 -38.06 -7.05 -78.73
N TRP A 18 -37.08 -6.63 -79.53
CA TRP A 18 -35.71 -6.41 -79.07
C TRP A 18 -35.63 -5.22 -78.10
N VAL A 19 -36.27 -4.09 -78.41
CA VAL A 19 -36.32 -2.91 -77.52
C VAL A 19 -37.07 -3.18 -76.21
N THR A 20 -38.11 -4.02 -76.20
CA THR A 20 -38.78 -4.44 -74.96
C THR A 20 -38.01 -5.50 -74.18
N SER A 21 -37.09 -6.26 -74.82
CA SER A 21 -36.19 -7.20 -74.16
C SER A 21 -34.92 -6.56 -73.56
N GLN A 22 -34.60 -5.32 -73.94
CA GLN A 22 -33.45 -4.59 -73.44
C GLN A 22 -33.78 -3.93 -72.09
N GLY A 23 -32.94 -4.20 -71.09
CA GLY A 23 -33.17 -3.81 -69.69
C GLY A 23 -33.33 -2.30 -69.49
N LEU A 24 -33.84 -1.93 -68.31
CA LEU A 24 -34.21 -0.59 -67.86
C LEU A 24 -33.17 0.52 -68.20
N LEU A 25 -31.88 0.18 -68.21
CA LEU A 25 -30.78 1.06 -68.60
C LEU A 25 -30.79 1.48 -70.08
N PHE A 26 -31.19 0.60 -71.00
CA PHE A 26 -31.22 0.89 -72.44
C PHE A 26 -32.33 1.87 -72.80
N GLN A 27 -33.51 1.73 -72.16
CA GLN A 27 -34.62 2.67 -72.32
C GLN A 27 -34.32 4.05 -71.72
N LEU A 28 -33.44 4.11 -70.71
CA LEU A 28 -33.00 5.34 -70.06
C LEU A 28 -31.98 6.12 -70.91
N VAL A 29 -31.15 5.42 -71.68
CA VAL A 29 -30.10 6.02 -72.53
C VAL A 29 -30.62 6.34 -73.94
N HIS A 30 -31.60 5.61 -74.47
CA HIS A 30 -32.06 5.75 -75.86
C HIS A 30 -33.55 6.11 -76.04
N GLY A 31 -34.28 6.35 -74.95
CA GLY A 31 -35.68 6.77 -74.99
C GLY A 31 -35.85 8.24 -75.44
N GLY A 32 -36.25 8.45 -76.70
CA GLY A 32 -36.46 9.79 -77.26
C GLY A 32 -37.48 10.65 -76.50
N GLY A 33 -37.13 11.93 -76.30
CA GLY A 33 -37.95 13.14 -76.15
C GLY A 33 -39.03 13.25 -75.06
N GLY A 34 -39.80 12.20 -74.77
CA GLY A 34 -40.96 12.25 -73.87
C GLY A 34 -41.13 11.02 -72.96
N ALA A 35 -40.57 9.86 -73.32
CA ALA A 35 -40.59 8.67 -72.46
C ALA A 35 -39.51 8.72 -71.38
N SER A 36 -38.35 9.34 -71.68
CA SER A 36 -37.25 9.52 -70.74
C SER A 36 -37.59 10.48 -69.60
N SER A 37 -38.37 11.54 -69.83
CA SER A 37 -38.80 12.46 -68.76
C SER A 37 -39.83 11.82 -67.81
N ALA A 38 -40.76 11.02 -68.33
CA ALA A 38 -41.73 10.29 -67.52
C ALA A 38 -41.06 9.20 -66.66
N LEU A 39 -40.15 8.40 -67.25
CA LEU A 39 -39.35 7.41 -66.54
C LEU A 39 -38.39 8.04 -65.53
N MET A 40 -37.72 9.15 -65.88
CA MET A 40 -36.86 9.89 -64.95
C MET A 40 -37.68 10.44 -63.77
N SER A 41 -38.89 10.94 -64.00
CA SER A 41 -39.80 11.42 -62.95
C SER A 41 -40.30 10.29 -62.04
N TRP A 42 -40.40 9.07 -62.57
CA TRP A 42 -40.81 7.87 -61.82
C TRP A 42 -39.64 7.31 -61.01
N VAL A 43 -38.45 7.21 -61.60
CA VAL A 43 -37.21 6.81 -60.91
C VAL A 43 -36.83 7.82 -59.82
N THR A 44 -36.98 9.12 -60.06
CA THR A 44 -36.75 10.14 -59.00
C THR A 44 -37.82 10.09 -57.92
N ARG A 45 -39.10 9.90 -58.24
CA ARG A 45 -40.15 9.69 -57.22
C ARG A 45 -39.95 8.41 -56.42
N MET A 46 -39.53 7.32 -57.07
CA MET A 46 -39.26 6.04 -56.41
C MET A 46 -37.97 6.11 -55.60
N GLY A 47 -36.93 6.76 -56.11
CA GLY A 47 -35.69 7.07 -55.40
C GLY A 47 -35.94 7.97 -54.18
N LEU A 48 -36.82 8.97 -54.29
CA LEU A 48 -37.25 9.79 -53.16
C LEU A 48 -38.00 8.96 -52.12
N ARG A 49 -38.91 8.06 -52.54
CA ARG A 49 -39.62 7.15 -51.61
C ARG A 49 -38.66 6.20 -50.90
N VAL A 50 -37.69 5.63 -51.62
CA VAL A 50 -36.65 4.77 -51.03
C VAL A 50 -35.75 5.58 -50.10
N ALA A 51 -35.34 6.79 -50.47
CA ALA A 51 -34.57 7.67 -49.61
C ALA A 51 -35.33 8.06 -48.33
N LEU A 52 -36.65 8.30 -48.44
CA LEU A 52 -37.51 8.62 -47.31
C LEU A 52 -37.73 7.41 -46.41
N LEU A 53 -37.85 6.21 -46.97
CA LEU A 53 -37.84 4.94 -46.21
C LEU A 53 -36.50 4.68 -45.53
N LEU A 54 -35.38 4.95 -46.20
CA LEU A 54 -34.05 4.87 -45.59
C LEU A 54 -33.86 5.91 -44.49
N LEU A 55 -34.42 7.11 -44.64
CA LEU A 55 -34.40 8.16 -43.62
C LEU A 55 -35.25 7.77 -42.41
N ILE A 56 -36.45 7.22 -42.62
CA ILE A 56 -37.27 6.66 -41.53
C ILE A 56 -36.53 5.51 -40.85
N GLY A 57 -35.93 4.61 -41.63
CA GLY A 57 -35.09 3.52 -41.11
C GLY A 57 -33.92 4.05 -40.28
N LEU A 58 -33.22 5.08 -40.75
CA LEU A 58 -32.16 5.78 -40.02
C LEU A 58 -32.68 6.42 -38.73
N VAL A 59 -33.85 7.04 -38.73
CA VAL A 59 -34.46 7.64 -37.53
C VAL A 59 -34.87 6.56 -36.53
N VAL A 60 -35.44 5.44 -36.97
CA VAL A 60 -35.79 4.30 -36.11
C VAL A 60 -34.55 3.64 -35.54
N VAL A 61 -33.51 3.41 -36.37
CA VAL A 61 -32.21 2.91 -35.94
C VAL A 61 -31.55 3.89 -34.96
N TYR A 62 -31.61 5.18 -35.22
CA TYR A 62 -31.08 6.22 -34.34
C TYR A 62 -31.83 6.27 -33.00
N ALA A 63 -33.15 6.20 -33.01
CA ALA A 63 -33.98 6.11 -31.81
C ALA A 63 -33.71 4.82 -31.02
N TYR A 64 -33.49 3.69 -31.71
CA TYR A 64 -33.05 2.44 -31.11
C TYR A 64 -31.68 2.57 -30.46
N LEU A 65 -30.70 3.18 -31.13
CA LEU A 65 -29.35 3.42 -30.61
C LEU A 65 -29.35 4.36 -29.39
N LEU A 66 -30.29 5.30 -29.32
CA LEU A 66 -30.49 6.15 -28.14
C LEU A 66 -31.08 5.38 -26.95
N ARG A 67 -31.93 4.37 -27.19
CA ARG A 67 -32.58 3.58 -26.14
C ARG A 67 -31.79 2.35 -25.69
N ARG A 68 -30.90 1.82 -26.53
CA ARG A 68 -30.07 0.62 -26.25
C ARG A 68 -29.30 0.68 -24.92
N PRO A 69 -28.70 1.81 -24.50
CA PRO A 69 -27.97 1.90 -23.22
C PRO A 69 -28.82 1.68 -21.96
N PHE A 70 -30.15 1.76 -22.08
CA PHE A 70 -31.10 1.53 -21.00
C PHE A 70 -31.66 0.10 -20.99
N ALA A 71 -31.27 -0.75 -21.95
CA ALA A 71 -31.70 -2.15 -21.98
C ALA A 71 -30.86 -2.99 -20.99
N PRO A 72 -31.46 -3.93 -20.23
CA PRO A 72 -30.72 -4.83 -19.35
C PRO A 72 -29.62 -5.63 -20.08
N SER A 73 -29.87 -6.00 -21.33
CA SER A 73 -28.90 -6.70 -22.19
C SER A 73 -27.66 -5.88 -22.55
N PHE A 74 -27.72 -4.56 -22.44
CA PHE A 74 -26.56 -3.70 -22.67
C PHE A 74 -25.61 -3.73 -21.48
N GLY A 75 -26.12 -3.70 -20.25
CA GLY A 75 -25.33 -3.90 -19.04
C GLY A 75 -24.64 -5.26 -19.08
N GLU A 76 -25.39 -6.33 -19.37
CA GLU A 76 -24.83 -7.69 -19.46
C GLU A 76 -23.65 -7.78 -20.45
N GLY A 77 -23.77 -7.12 -21.62
CA GLY A 77 -22.68 -7.07 -22.60
C GLY A 77 -21.44 -6.29 -22.13
N ILE A 78 -21.62 -5.26 -21.29
CA ILE A 78 -20.50 -4.55 -20.65
C ILE A 78 -19.82 -5.46 -19.63
N ARG A 79 -20.62 -6.13 -18.80
CA ARG A 79 -20.12 -7.05 -17.76
C ARG A 79 -19.23 -8.12 -18.38
N VAL A 80 -19.75 -8.85 -19.37
CA VAL A 80 -19.00 -9.91 -20.07
C VAL A 80 -17.73 -9.36 -20.72
N ALA A 81 -17.79 -8.18 -21.35
CA ALA A 81 -16.61 -7.58 -21.98
C ALA A 81 -15.53 -7.16 -20.96
N ILE A 82 -15.92 -6.68 -19.78
CA ILE A 82 -14.98 -6.34 -18.70
C ILE A 82 -14.41 -7.61 -18.06
N GLU A 83 -15.25 -8.61 -17.82
CA GLU A 83 -14.88 -9.91 -17.26
C GLU A 83 -13.87 -10.63 -18.16
N GLU A 84 -14.16 -10.75 -19.48
CA GLU A 84 -13.24 -11.29 -20.48
C GLU A 84 -11.99 -10.41 -20.68
N GLY A 85 -12.15 -9.08 -20.63
CA GLY A 85 -11.05 -8.15 -20.87
C GLY A 85 -10.03 -8.09 -19.73
N LEU A 86 -10.45 -8.41 -18.50
CA LEU A 86 -9.61 -8.42 -17.31
C LEU A 86 -9.33 -9.81 -16.76
N ASN A 87 -9.80 -10.87 -17.42
CA ASN A 87 -9.76 -12.27 -16.98
C ASN A 87 -10.34 -12.48 -15.56
N ALA A 88 -11.33 -11.69 -15.15
CA ALA A 88 -11.92 -11.77 -13.80
C ALA A 88 -12.73 -13.08 -13.61
N GLU A 89 -12.79 -13.60 -12.38
CA GLU A 89 -13.60 -14.79 -12.07
C GLU A 89 -15.08 -14.47 -12.08
N SER A 90 -15.43 -13.30 -11.54
CA SER A 90 -16.77 -12.76 -11.60
C SER A 90 -16.72 -11.24 -11.62
N ALA A 91 -17.68 -10.64 -12.32
CA ALA A 91 -17.90 -9.21 -12.32
C ALA A 91 -19.37 -8.93 -12.04
N GLU A 92 -19.64 -7.99 -11.14
CA GLU A 92 -20.97 -7.42 -10.91
C GLU A 92 -20.96 -5.96 -11.33
N ILE A 93 -22.00 -5.54 -12.03
CA ILE A 93 -22.16 -4.16 -12.47
C ILE A 93 -23.43 -3.56 -11.90
N GLY A 94 -23.33 -2.30 -11.50
CA GLY A 94 -24.48 -1.50 -11.11
C GLY A 94 -25.31 -1.05 -12.31
N SER A 95 -26.30 -0.20 -12.05
CA SER A 95 -27.12 0.40 -13.09
C SER A 95 -26.27 1.19 -14.10
N THR A 96 -26.62 1.04 -15.38
CA THR A 96 -26.04 1.79 -16.49
C THR A 96 -27.00 2.87 -16.97
N ALA A 97 -26.52 4.09 -17.13
CA ALA A 97 -27.30 5.19 -17.68
C ALA A 97 -26.51 5.91 -18.77
N ARG A 98 -27.22 6.51 -19.73
CA ARG A 98 -26.61 7.41 -20.70
C ARG A 98 -27.25 8.78 -20.63
N LYS A 99 -26.45 9.80 -20.37
CA LYS A 99 -26.88 11.20 -20.37
C LYS A 99 -25.92 12.03 -21.20
N GLU A 100 -26.45 12.78 -22.17
CA GLU A 100 -25.67 13.77 -22.94
C GLU A 100 -24.39 13.21 -23.60
N GLY A 101 -24.41 11.93 -24.02
CA GLY A 101 -23.25 11.27 -24.64
C GLY A 101 -22.21 10.74 -23.64
N ILE A 102 -22.49 10.78 -22.34
CA ILE A 102 -21.71 10.15 -21.29
C ILE A 102 -22.43 8.86 -20.88
N LEU A 103 -21.69 7.76 -20.87
CA LEU A 103 -22.11 6.52 -20.24
C LEU A 103 -21.68 6.57 -18.78
N GLU A 104 -22.64 6.37 -17.89
CA GLU A 104 -22.44 6.29 -16.44
C GLU A 104 -22.72 4.87 -15.98
N LEU A 105 -21.79 4.31 -15.22
CA LEU A 105 -21.90 3.04 -14.54
C LEU A 105 -21.75 3.29 -13.03
N SER A 106 -22.79 2.98 -12.27
CA SER A 106 -22.84 3.31 -10.83
C SER A 106 -21.81 2.54 -10.00
N SER A 107 -21.62 1.25 -10.28
CA SER A 107 -20.62 0.42 -9.62
C SER A 107 -20.09 -0.68 -10.54
N LEU A 108 -18.87 -1.11 -10.27
CA LEU A 108 -18.23 -2.29 -10.81
C LEU A 108 -17.54 -2.98 -9.65
N GLU A 109 -17.88 -4.23 -9.38
CA GLU A 109 -17.23 -5.07 -8.37
C GLU A 109 -16.71 -6.32 -9.07
N MET A 110 -15.45 -6.67 -8.83
CA MET A 110 -14.80 -7.81 -9.47
C MET A 110 -14.01 -8.62 -8.47
N VAL A 111 -14.11 -9.93 -8.62
CA VAL A 111 -13.28 -10.92 -7.93
C VAL A 111 -12.23 -11.43 -8.91
N GLY A 112 -10.98 -11.39 -8.50
CA GLY A 112 -9.86 -11.81 -9.34
C GLY A 112 -9.73 -13.33 -9.44
N SER A 113 -9.65 -13.86 -10.67
CA SER A 113 -9.26 -15.25 -10.95
C SER A 113 -7.74 -15.44 -10.80
N GLU A 114 -7.20 -16.66 -10.90
CA GLU A 114 -5.75 -16.93 -10.92
C GLU A 114 -4.98 -16.07 -11.94
N GLU A 115 -5.59 -15.77 -13.09
CA GLU A 115 -5.00 -15.00 -14.19
C GLU A 115 -5.12 -13.47 -14.04
N THR A 116 -5.67 -12.97 -12.95
CA THR A 116 -5.81 -11.52 -12.69
C THR A 116 -4.72 -10.95 -11.79
N PHE A 117 -4.40 -9.67 -12.00
CA PHE A 117 -3.39 -8.96 -11.21
C PHE A 117 -3.91 -8.43 -9.86
N PHE A 118 -5.21 -8.54 -9.61
CA PHE A 118 -5.87 -8.10 -8.38
C PHE A 118 -6.58 -9.26 -7.69
N ASP A 119 -6.69 -9.24 -6.36
CA ASP A 119 -7.59 -10.12 -5.61
C ASP A 119 -9.04 -9.61 -5.71
N SER A 120 -9.20 -8.29 -5.56
CA SER A 120 -10.48 -7.62 -5.63
C SER A 120 -10.35 -6.22 -6.20
N LEU A 121 -11.37 -5.81 -6.96
CA LEU A 121 -11.49 -4.47 -7.51
C LEU A 121 -12.92 -3.97 -7.33
N SER A 122 -13.07 -2.79 -6.75
CA SER A 122 -14.34 -2.09 -6.63
C SER A 122 -14.17 -0.67 -7.16
N ALA A 123 -14.98 -0.29 -8.13
CA ALA A 123 -15.01 1.04 -8.70
C ALA A 123 -16.43 1.59 -8.65
N ARG A 124 -16.58 2.87 -8.33
CA ARG A 124 -17.87 3.56 -8.20
C ARG A 124 -17.92 4.81 -9.08
N ASN A 125 -19.12 5.05 -9.61
CA ASN A 125 -19.45 6.18 -10.48
C ASN A 125 -18.45 6.33 -11.63
N ILE A 126 -18.33 5.28 -12.43
CA ILE A 126 -17.50 5.24 -13.62
C ILE A 126 -18.22 6.01 -14.73
N LYS A 127 -17.53 6.96 -15.34
CA LYS A 127 -18.03 7.81 -16.42
C LYS A 127 -17.11 7.72 -17.61
N THR A 128 -17.65 7.48 -18.78
CA THR A 128 -16.88 7.48 -20.02
C THR A 128 -17.65 8.18 -21.13
N ARG A 129 -16.93 8.92 -21.99
CA ARG A 129 -17.55 9.57 -23.14
C ARG A 129 -17.85 8.52 -24.21
N MET A 130 -19.13 8.37 -24.54
CA MET A 130 -19.60 7.40 -25.53
C MET A 130 -20.11 8.12 -26.78
N ARG A 131 -19.34 8.04 -27.88
CA ARG A 131 -19.81 8.48 -29.21
C ARG A 131 -21.05 7.68 -29.60
N VAL A 132 -22.00 8.29 -30.33
CA VAL A 132 -23.28 7.65 -30.73
C VAL A 132 -23.07 6.37 -31.57
N THR A 133 -21.92 6.27 -32.24
CA THR A 133 -21.53 5.08 -33.02
C THR A 133 -20.65 4.09 -32.26
N ALA A 134 -20.19 4.42 -31.04
CA ALA A 134 -19.43 3.50 -30.21
C ALA A 134 -20.31 2.29 -29.85
N GLY A 135 -19.80 1.08 -30.06
CA GLY A 135 -20.55 -0.16 -29.82
C GLY A 135 -21.50 -0.61 -30.95
N ILE A 136 -21.58 0.06 -32.11
CA ILE A 136 -22.32 -0.45 -33.28
C ILE A 136 -21.68 -1.74 -33.84
N LEU A 137 -20.36 -1.87 -33.73
CA LEU A 137 -19.57 -3.03 -34.17
C LEU A 137 -18.89 -3.77 -33.00
N GLY A 138 -19.33 -3.55 -31.76
CA GLY A 138 -18.65 -4.08 -30.57
C GLY A 138 -17.32 -3.41 -30.23
N LEU A 139 -16.93 -2.35 -30.97
CA LEU A 139 -15.74 -1.54 -30.72
C LEU A 139 -16.08 -0.38 -29.77
N TRP A 140 -15.47 -0.40 -28.58
CA TRP A 140 -15.50 0.67 -27.59
C TRP A 140 -14.19 1.42 -27.64
N ARG A 141 -14.24 2.66 -28.14
CA ARG A 141 -13.12 3.62 -28.07
C ARG A 141 -13.58 4.80 -27.24
N GLY A 142 -13.16 4.82 -25.97
CA GLY A 142 -13.44 5.92 -25.06
C GLY A 142 -12.19 6.80 -24.97
N ASP A 143 -12.33 8.11 -25.19
CA ASP A 143 -11.18 9.02 -25.12
C ASP A 143 -10.61 9.08 -23.68
N SER A 144 -11.49 9.06 -22.67
CA SER A 144 -11.13 9.13 -21.26
C SER A 144 -12.15 8.44 -20.37
N ILE A 145 -11.69 7.74 -19.33
CA ILE A 145 -12.52 7.17 -18.26
C ILE A 145 -12.29 7.98 -17.00
N SER A 146 -13.37 8.43 -16.36
CA SER A 146 -13.34 9.05 -15.04
C SER A 146 -14.00 8.12 -14.04
N VAL A 147 -13.39 7.94 -12.86
CA VAL A 147 -13.89 7.11 -11.78
C VAL A 147 -13.90 7.95 -10.51
N GLU A 148 -14.99 7.94 -9.77
CA GLU A 148 -15.04 8.71 -8.53
C GLU A 148 -14.25 8.04 -7.42
N ARG A 149 -14.47 6.74 -7.21
CA ARG A 149 -13.78 5.97 -6.17
C ARG A 149 -13.33 4.61 -6.70
N LEU A 150 -12.07 4.28 -6.44
CA LEU A 150 -11.46 2.98 -6.71
C LEU A 150 -10.91 2.40 -5.42
N ALA A 151 -11.24 1.15 -5.13
CA ALA A 151 -10.58 0.32 -4.14
C ALA A 151 -10.07 -0.94 -4.81
N MET A 152 -8.77 -1.22 -4.70
CA MET A 152 -8.13 -2.36 -5.33
C MET A 152 -7.16 -3.03 -4.37
N LYS A 153 -7.23 -4.35 -4.29
CA LYS A 153 -6.20 -5.16 -3.63
C LYS A 153 -5.41 -5.88 -4.71
N VAL A 154 -4.14 -5.52 -4.85
CA VAL A 154 -3.23 -6.13 -5.83
C VAL A 154 -2.79 -7.48 -5.30
N LYS A 155 -2.71 -8.48 -6.18
CA LYS A 155 -2.20 -9.80 -5.81
C LYS A 155 -0.77 -9.72 -5.31
N SER A 156 -0.47 -10.51 -4.28
CA SER A 156 0.92 -10.78 -3.90
C SER A 156 1.54 -11.77 -4.90
N GLY A 157 2.79 -11.54 -5.30
CA GLY A 157 3.51 -12.47 -6.15
C GLY A 157 3.68 -13.85 -5.49
N SER A 158 3.58 -14.92 -6.28
CA SER A 158 3.89 -16.30 -5.90
C SER A 158 4.74 -16.96 -6.99
N GLU A 159 5.63 -17.89 -6.64
CA GLU A 159 6.50 -18.57 -7.62
C GLU A 159 5.76 -19.31 -8.74
N THR A 160 4.47 -19.63 -8.51
CA THR A 160 3.57 -20.30 -9.45
C THR A 160 2.84 -19.36 -10.42
N LEU A 161 2.98 -18.04 -10.24
CA LEU A 161 2.17 -17.05 -10.95
C LEU A 161 2.83 -16.70 -12.30
N ASP A 162 2.09 -16.89 -13.41
CA ASP A 162 2.52 -16.42 -14.73
C ASP A 162 2.44 -14.89 -14.80
N ALA A 163 3.56 -14.23 -14.50
CA ALA A 163 3.65 -12.77 -14.45
C ALA A 163 3.30 -12.09 -15.79
N ASP A 164 3.69 -12.70 -16.92
CA ASP A 164 3.47 -12.14 -18.25
C ASP A 164 2.00 -12.27 -18.67
N GLY A 165 1.36 -13.40 -18.34
CA GLY A 165 -0.09 -13.58 -18.51
C GLY A 165 -0.92 -12.65 -17.63
N VAL A 166 -0.60 -12.59 -16.34
CA VAL A 166 -1.42 -11.92 -15.32
C VAL A 166 -1.41 -10.39 -15.43
N PHE A 167 -0.23 -9.80 -15.63
CA PHE A 167 -0.09 -8.34 -15.75
C PHE A 167 -0.01 -7.88 -17.19
N GLY A 168 0.22 -8.79 -18.14
CA GLY A 168 0.16 -8.50 -19.58
C GLY A 168 -1.19 -7.90 -20.00
N VAL A 169 -2.26 -8.27 -19.30
CA VAL A 169 -3.62 -7.71 -19.47
C VAL A 169 -3.63 -6.18 -19.35
N ILE A 170 -2.84 -5.59 -18.44
CA ILE A 170 -2.76 -4.13 -18.24
C ILE A 170 -2.12 -3.41 -19.44
N PHE A 171 -1.27 -4.13 -20.19
CA PHE A 171 -0.55 -3.59 -21.35
C PHE A 171 -1.19 -3.98 -22.68
N GLY A 172 -2.06 -4.99 -22.68
CA GLY A 172 -2.78 -5.46 -23.84
C GLY A 172 -3.72 -4.39 -24.39
N SER A 173 -3.80 -4.24 -25.72
CA SER A 173 -4.94 -3.59 -26.35
C SER A 173 -6.03 -4.64 -26.53
N VAL A 174 -7.11 -4.53 -25.79
CA VAL A 174 -8.31 -5.32 -26.09
C VAL A 174 -8.89 -4.71 -27.37
N GLU A 175 -8.97 -5.47 -28.47
CA GLU A 175 -9.44 -4.96 -29.78
C GLU A 175 -10.79 -4.24 -29.69
N ARG A 176 -11.59 -4.59 -28.69
CA ARG A 176 -12.92 -4.06 -28.42
C ARG A 176 -12.98 -2.95 -27.38
N PHE A 177 -11.91 -2.64 -26.64
CA PHE A 177 -11.92 -1.66 -25.55
C PHE A 177 -10.58 -0.91 -25.47
N ASP A 178 -10.57 0.34 -25.93
CA ASP A 178 -9.37 1.18 -25.99
C ASP A 178 -9.62 2.52 -25.28
N PHE A 179 -8.73 2.86 -24.35
CA PHE A 179 -8.73 4.10 -23.60
C PHE A 179 -7.30 4.59 -23.36
N ASP A 180 -7.06 5.87 -23.63
CA ASP A 180 -5.73 6.48 -23.51
C ASP A 180 -5.51 7.16 -22.15
N HIS A 181 -6.60 7.37 -21.40
CA HIS A 181 -6.59 8.16 -20.18
C HIS A 181 -7.62 7.68 -19.16
N VAL A 182 -7.18 7.49 -17.91
CA VAL A 182 -8.02 7.16 -16.76
C VAL A 182 -7.76 8.16 -15.65
N GLU A 183 -8.80 8.79 -15.13
CA GLU A 183 -8.75 9.73 -14.01
C GLU A 183 -9.59 9.18 -12.86
N ILE A 184 -9.02 9.14 -11.67
CA ILE A 184 -9.66 8.62 -10.47
C ILE A 184 -9.55 9.64 -9.36
N GLU A 185 -10.68 10.10 -8.83
CA GLU A 185 -10.68 11.15 -7.80
C GLU A 185 -10.25 10.62 -6.42
N ASP A 186 -10.66 9.41 -6.04
CA ASP A 186 -10.30 8.74 -4.79
C ASP A 186 -9.88 7.29 -5.04
N ALA A 187 -8.58 7.05 -5.16
CA ALA A 187 -7.99 5.72 -5.33
C ALA A 187 -7.38 5.20 -4.02
N SER A 188 -7.69 3.95 -3.71
CA SER A 188 -7.09 3.17 -2.63
C SER A 188 -6.58 1.84 -3.16
N ILE A 189 -5.27 1.63 -3.08
CA ILE A 189 -4.56 0.46 -3.60
C ILE A 189 -3.80 -0.18 -2.44
N ALA A 190 -4.05 -1.46 -2.18
CA ALA A 190 -3.36 -2.23 -1.13
C ALA A 190 -2.64 -3.45 -1.71
N TRP A 191 -1.54 -3.86 -1.08
CA TRP A 191 -0.76 -5.04 -1.46
C TRP A 191 -0.16 -5.73 -0.22
N GLY A 192 0.39 -6.94 -0.41
CA GLY A 192 1.06 -7.73 0.62
C GLY A 192 0.20 -8.83 1.22
N TYR A 193 0.84 -9.85 1.80
CA TYR A 193 0.20 -11.05 2.35
C TYR A 193 0.33 -11.16 3.87
N SER A 194 1.27 -10.44 4.48
CA SER A 194 1.54 -10.43 5.92
C SER A 194 1.57 -9.01 6.46
N THR A 195 1.49 -8.84 7.79
CA THR A 195 1.63 -7.54 8.44
C THR A 195 2.98 -6.87 8.17
N SER A 196 4.03 -7.64 7.87
CA SER A 196 5.37 -7.13 7.54
C SER A 196 5.55 -6.75 6.05
N THR A 197 4.74 -7.31 5.16
CA THR A 197 4.79 -7.06 3.71
C THR A 197 3.70 -6.12 3.23
N ALA A 198 2.66 -5.93 4.04
CA ALA A 198 1.52 -5.07 3.73
C ALA A 198 1.95 -3.63 3.46
N GLY A 199 1.45 -3.09 2.35
CA GLY A 199 1.56 -1.68 2.01
C GLY A 199 0.29 -1.19 1.35
N ALA A 200 0.10 0.12 1.38
CA ALA A 200 -1.07 0.74 0.78
C ALA A 200 -0.82 2.19 0.37
N ILE A 201 -1.51 2.61 -0.68
CA ILE A 201 -1.78 4.01 -0.99
C ILE A 201 -3.29 4.20 -0.82
N LYS A 202 -3.71 5.19 -0.04
CA LYS A 202 -5.12 5.43 0.27
C LYS A 202 -5.51 6.85 -0.05
N ASN A 203 -6.74 7.02 -0.52
CA ASN A 203 -7.37 8.32 -0.75
C ASN A 203 -6.56 9.28 -1.63
N THR A 204 -5.91 8.74 -2.67
CA THR A 204 -5.10 9.53 -3.59
C THR A 204 -5.86 9.81 -4.88
N LYS A 205 -5.67 10.99 -5.46
CA LYS A 205 -6.11 11.25 -6.83
C LYS A 205 -5.13 10.57 -7.78
N LEU A 206 -5.62 9.71 -8.68
CA LEU A 206 -4.80 8.94 -9.62
C LEU A 206 -5.14 9.32 -11.07
N SER A 207 -4.13 9.77 -11.80
CA SER A 207 -4.19 9.99 -13.25
C SER A 207 -3.30 8.95 -13.93
N ALA A 208 -3.87 8.16 -14.84
CA ALA A 208 -3.15 7.20 -15.68
C ALA A 208 -3.26 7.63 -17.14
N LYS A 209 -2.12 7.70 -17.83
CA LYS A 209 -2.06 8.03 -19.25
C LYS A 209 -1.25 6.99 -20.00
N ARG A 210 -1.80 6.49 -21.11
CA ARG A 210 -1.13 5.52 -21.96
C ARG A 210 0.09 6.14 -22.66
N SER A 211 1.14 5.36 -22.79
CA SER A 211 2.39 5.70 -23.47
C SER A 211 2.75 4.59 -24.47
N ALA A 212 3.78 4.79 -25.29
CA ALA A 212 4.18 3.84 -26.33
C ALA A 212 4.51 2.43 -25.79
N SER A 213 4.95 2.32 -24.53
CA SER A 213 5.43 1.07 -23.93
C SER A 213 4.72 0.68 -22.63
N GLY A 214 3.65 1.38 -22.24
CA GLY A 214 2.95 1.14 -20.98
C GLY A 214 2.17 2.35 -20.47
N TRP A 215 2.16 2.58 -19.17
CA TRP A 215 1.36 3.62 -18.51
C TRP A 215 2.21 4.61 -17.72
N LYS A 216 1.84 5.89 -17.79
CA LYS A 216 2.34 6.92 -16.89
C LYS A 216 1.29 7.18 -15.82
N LEU A 217 1.65 6.96 -14.57
CA LEU A 217 0.78 7.18 -13.42
C LEU A 217 1.24 8.42 -12.66
N LYS A 218 0.28 9.25 -12.25
CA LYS A 218 0.49 10.37 -11.34
C LYS A 218 -0.49 10.27 -10.19
N MET A 219 0.02 10.30 -8.97
CA MET A 219 -0.78 10.26 -7.75
C MET A 219 -0.49 11.51 -6.91
N LEU A 220 -1.56 12.10 -6.36
CA LEU A 220 -1.50 13.32 -5.56
C LEU A 220 -2.48 13.26 -4.38
N GLY A 221 -2.01 13.64 -3.20
CA GLY A 221 -2.83 13.61 -1.98
C GLY A 221 -3.04 12.19 -1.44
N GLY A 222 -3.76 12.09 -0.33
CA GLY A 222 -3.92 10.82 0.38
C GLY A 222 -2.69 10.42 1.18
N THR A 223 -2.58 9.13 1.51
CA THR A 223 -1.49 8.59 2.33
C THR A 223 -0.85 7.35 1.71
N PHE A 224 0.46 7.22 1.90
CA PHE A 224 1.27 6.06 1.60
C PHE A 224 1.72 5.41 2.92
N SER A 225 1.62 4.09 2.98
CA SER A 225 2.08 3.29 4.12
C SER A 225 2.83 2.05 3.61
N GLN A 226 4.05 1.85 4.11
CA GLN A 226 4.86 0.66 3.91
C GLN A 226 5.75 0.44 5.13
N ASN A 227 5.56 -0.67 5.84
CA ASN A 227 6.35 -1.01 7.04
C ASN A 227 6.34 0.11 8.13
N TRP A 228 7.48 0.72 8.44
CA TRP A 228 7.60 1.82 9.42
C TRP A 228 7.27 3.20 8.84
N LEU A 229 7.29 3.33 7.50
CA LEU A 229 6.79 4.52 6.82
C LEU A 229 5.26 4.45 6.86
N ARG A 230 4.66 4.97 7.93
CA ARG A 230 3.21 4.92 8.14
C ARG A 230 2.59 6.27 7.89
N ASP A 231 1.45 6.28 7.19
CA ASP A 231 0.59 7.44 6.99
C ASP A 231 1.36 8.67 6.50
N MET A 232 2.19 8.44 5.49
CA MET A 232 2.98 9.46 4.82
C MET A 232 2.10 10.17 3.80
N ARG A 233 1.95 11.49 3.88
CA ARG A 233 1.17 12.25 2.89
C ARG A 233 1.82 12.15 1.52
N VAL A 234 1.07 11.78 0.49
CA VAL A 234 1.59 11.78 -0.89
C VAL A 234 1.58 13.21 -1.43
N GLU A 235 2.75 13.83 -1.54
CA GLU A 235 2.90 15.18 -2.10
C GLU A 235 3.05 15.14 -3.62
N ALA A 236 3.74 14.13 -4.15
CA ALA A 236 3.78 13.82 -5.57
C ALA A 236 4.30 12.40 -5.77
N LEU A 237 3.63 11.59 -6.60
CA LEU A 237 4.13 10.27 -6.97
C LEU A 237 3.92 10.06 -8.47
N GLU A 238 5.02 9.99 -9.20
CA GLU A 238 5.05 9.77 -10.65
C GLU A 238 5.76 8.46 -10.97
N LEU A 239 5.05 7.56 -11.66
CA LEU A 239 5.51 6.22 -12.01
C LEU A 239 5.37 5.99 -13.51
N ASP A 240 6.41 5.44 -14.14
CA ASP A 240 6.33 4.87 -15.49
C ASP A 240 6.26 3.35 -15.36
N VAL A 241 5.12 2.75 -15.72
CA VAL A 241 4.84 1.32 -15.61
C VAL A 241 4.91 0.68 -16.99
N SER A 242 5.73 -0.37 -17.13
CA SER A 242 5.93 -1.10 -18.39
C SER A 242 6.09 -2.60 -18.14
N LYS A 243 6.15 -3.40 -19.20
CA LYS A 243 6.46 -4.83 -19.10
C LYS A 243 7.82 -5.13 -18.45
N ALA A 244 8.76 -4.18 -18.50
CA ALA A 244 10.09 -4.33 -17.90
C ALA A 244 10.10 -4.05 -16.38
N GLY A 245 9.04 -3.46 -15.83
CA GLY A 245 8.97 -3.04 -14.43
C GLY A 245 8.37 -1.64 -14.24
N ILE A 246 8.49 -1.13 -13.02
CA ILE A 246 8.00 0.19 -12.61
C ILE A 246 9.19 1.11 -12.37
N LYS A 247 9.29 2.21 -13.11
CA LYS A 247 10.25 3.27 -12.83
C LYS A 247 9.59 4.32 -11.95
N ILE A 248 10.19 4.59 -10.80
CA ILE A 248 9.81 5.67 -9.89
C ILE A 248 10.50 6.93 -10.39
N VAL A 249 9.78 7.73 -11.17
CA VAL A 249 10.30 9.00 -11.73
C VAL A 249 10.49 10.01 -10.61
N GLN A 250 9.50 10.10 -9.72
CA GLN A 250 9.52 10.97 -8.56
C GLN A 250 8.57 10.40 -7.50
N ALA A 251 9.03 10.32 -6.26
CA ALA A 251 8.16 10.02 -5.13
C ALA A 251 8.49 10.97 -3.98
N GLN A 252 7.55 11.84 -3.65
CA GLN A 252 7.65 12.83 -2.58
C GLN A 252 6.56 12.57 -1.56
N PHE A 253 7.00 12.36 -0.33
CA PHE A 253 6.16 12.02 0.79
C PHE A 253 6.41 12.98 1.95
N GLY A 254 5.35 13.51 2.55
CA GLY A 254 5.41 14.41 3.69
C GLY A 254 4.97 13.74 5.00
N LYS A 255 5.59 14.08 6.12
CA LYS A 255 5.17 13.68 7.47
C LYS A 255 5.38 14.84 8.42
N GLY A 256 4.29 15.43 8.93
CA GLY A 256 4.37 16.70 9.64
C GLY A 256 5.01 17.77 8.75
N ASP A 257 6.12 18.33 9.22
CA ASP A 257 6.94 19.30 8.49
C ASP A 257 8.13 18.65 7.73
N GLY A 258 8.32 17.33 7.85
CA GLY A 258 9.42 16.61 7.21
C GLY A 258 9.03 16.06 5.85
N ARG A 259 10.03 15.83 5.00
CA ARG A 259 9.84 15.31 3.63
C ARG A 259 10.82 14.19 3.32
N ILE A 260 10.35 13.21 2.53
CA ILE A 260 11.19 12.19 1.89
C ILE A 260 11.00 12.31 0.38
N THR A 261 12.11 12.41 -0.36
CA THR A 261 12.12 12.38 -1.83
C THR A 261 12.89 11.14 -2.29
N LEU A 262 12.27 10.31 -3.11
CA LEU A 262 12.83 9.05 -3.64
C LEU A 262 12.74 9.02 -5.16
N SER A 263 13.70 8.34 -5.76
CA SER A 263 13.71 7.95 -7.18
C SER A 263 14.35 6.57 -7.32
N GLY A 264 13.96 5.82 -8.34
CA GLY A 264 14.47 4.46 -8.50
C GLY A 264 13.64 3.59 -9.42
N THR A 265 13.78 2.30 -9.25
CA THR A 265 13.10 1.30 -10.08
C THR A 265 12.67 0.11 -9.26
N VAL A 266 11.56 -0.49 -9.68
CA VAL A 266 11.08 -1.79 -9.23
C VAL A 266 11.16 -2.72 -10.44
N ASN A 267 12.11 -3.64 -10.41
CA ASN A 267 12.46 -4.51 -11.54
C ASN A 267 12.37 -5.99 -11.12
N GLY A 268 12.51 -6.89 -12.09
CA GLY A 268 12.47 -8.33 -11.84
C GLY A 268 11.07 -8.91 -12.03
N PRO A 269 10.94 -10.24 -11.92
CA PRO A 269 9.66 -10.89 -12.17
C PRO A 269 8.66 -10.46 -11.10
N ILE A 270 7.40 -10.33 -11.48
CA ILE A 270 6.34 -9.80 -10.61
C ILE A 270 6.10 -10.68 -9.38
N VAL A 271 6.48 -11.95 -9.47
CA VAL A 271 6.47 -12.90 -8.35
C VAL A 271 7.44 -12.50 -7.23
N ASN A 272 8.49 -11.75 -7.56
CA ASN A 272 9.49 -11.30 -6.61
C ASN A 272 10.13 -9.96 -7.07
N PRO A 273 9.35 -8.86 -7.08
CA PRO A 273 9.79 -7.59 -7.59
C PRO A 273 10.86 -7.01 -6.65
N GLN A 274 11.97 -6.58 -7.22
CA GLN A 274 13.08 -5.98 -6.50
C GLN A 274 12.96 -4.47 -6.55
N VAL A 275 12.76 -3.86 -5.38
CA VAL A 275 12.80 -2.42 -5.20
C VAL A 275 14.25 -1.98 -5.02
N ASP A 276 14.69 -1.04 -5.84
CA ASP A 276 15.92 -0.27 -5.63
C ASP A 276 15.58 1.20 -5.82
N ALA A 277 15.41 1.91 -4.70
CA ALA A 277 15.15 3.33 -4.70
C ALA A 277 16.12 4.05 -3.77
N LYS A 278 16.51 5.27 -4.15
CA LYS A 278 17.42 6.11 -3.40
C LYS A 278 16.87 7.52 -3.33
N GLY A 279 17.25 8.24 -2.29
CA GLY A 279 16.70 9.55 -2.05
C GLY A 279 17.25 10.26 -0.84
N MET A 280 16.56 11.32 -0.46
CA MET A 280 16.91 12.19 0.66
C MET A 280 15.70 12.33 1.57
N MET A 281 15.98 12.36 2.87
CA MET A 281 15.05 12.67 3.93
C MET A 281 15.50 13.98 4.57
N GLU A 282 14.57 14.92 4.72
CA GLU A 282 14.84 16.27 5.22
C GLU A 282 13.91 16.59 6.38
N GLY A 283 14.51 16.93 7.53
CA GLY A 283 13.81 17.35 8.74
C GLY A 283 12.73 16.38 9.17
N PHE A 284 12.94 15.08 9.03
CA PHE A 284 11.91 14.08 9.23
C PHE A 284 11.62 13.86 10.71
N PRO A 285 10.36 14.01 11.17
CA PRO A 285 10.05 13.92 12.58
C PRO A 285 10.14 12.48 13.07
N LEU A 286 10.80 12.27 14.21
CA LEU A 286 10.80 10.98 14.90
C LEU A 286 9.42 10.67 15.51
N GLN A 287 8.68 11.71 15.89
CA GLN A 287 7.33 11.59 16.45
C GLN A 287 6.36 10.98 15.43
N GLY A 288 5.61 9.95 15.86
CA GLY A 288 4.65 9.23 15.00
C GLY A 288 5.28 8.17 14.09
N CYS A 289 6.61 8.05 14.09
CA CYS A 289 7.35 6.96 13.44
C CYS A 289 7.86 5.94 14.46
N VAL A 290 8.10 6.39 15.70
CA VAL A 290 8.38 5.53 16.86
C VAL A 290 7.10 5.17 17.61
N GLN A 291 7.16 4.10 18.39
CA GLN A 291 6.03 3.67 19.22
C GLN A 291 5.75 4.67 20.36
N PRO A 292 4.51 4.75 20.88
CA PRO A 292 4.14 5.74 21.90
C PRO A 292 5.06 5.76 23.13
N GLU A 293 5.53 4.60 23.57
CA GLU A 293 6.40 4.44 24.74
C GLU A 293 7.80 5.02 24.49
N VAL A 294 8.27 4.94 23.24
CA VAL A 294 9.55 5.53 22.81
C VAL A 294 9.39 7.02 22.49
N ALA A 295 8.21 7.44 22.03
CA ALA A 295 7.92 8.84 21.68
C ALA A 295 8.01 9.79 22.88
N ALA A 296 7.77 9.30 24.10
CA ALA A 296 7.89 10.09 25.32
C ALA A 296 9.36 10.42 25.64
N VAL A 297 10.26 9.46 25.39
CA VAL A 297 11.69 9.54 25.67
C VAL A 297 12.51 10.18 24.54
N LEU A 298 12.15 9.87 23.29
CA LEU A 298 12.91 10.22 22.09
C LEU A 298 12.09 11.13 21.18
N GLN A 299 12.60 12.35 20.98
CA GLN A 299 11.96 13.38 20.17
C GLN A 299 12.97 13.97 19.18
N GLY A 300 12.46 14.75 18.23
CA GLY A 300 13.30 15.52 17.33
C GLY A 300 13.10 15.18 15.86
N ARG A 301 14.08 15.58 15.05
CA ARG A 301 14.05 15.55 13.60
C ARG A 301 15.40 15.09 13.07
N ILE A 302 15.36 14.31 12.00
CA ILE A 302 16.56 13.75 11.37
C ILE A 302 16.50 13.97 9.85
N SER A 303 17.67 14.25 9.27
CA SER A 303 17.88 14.25 7.83
C SER A 303 18.92 13.20 7.45
N GLY A 304 18.92 12.79 6.18
CA GLY A 304 19.88 11.81 5.72
C GLY A 304 19.54 11.19 4.36
N ALA A 305 20.53 10.47 3.82
CA ALA A 305 20.34 9.71 2.59
C ALA A 305 19.56 8.44 2.88
N VAL A 306 18.53 8.17 2.07
CA VAL A 306 17.66 6.98 2.20
C VAL A 306 17.87 6.07 1.02
N LYS A 307 17.93 4.76 1.28
CA LYS A 307 17.90 3.69 0.29
C LYS A 307 16.84 2.67 0.66
N LEU A 308 15.95 2.38 -0.28
CA LEU A 308 14.98 1.29 -0.21
C LEU A 308 15.48 0.12 -1.04
N GLY A 309 15.36 -1.07 -0.49
CA GLY A 309 15.82 -2.32 -1.07
C GLY A 309 14.84 -3.47 -0.86
N GLY A 310 15.18 -4.63 -1.42
CA GLY A 310 14.46 -5.88 -1.16
C GLY A 310 13.19 -6.02 -1.99
N SER A 311 12.26 -6.84 -1.49
CA SER A 311 11.05 -7.22 -2.21
C SER A 311 9.85 -7.14 -1.30
N PRO A 312 8.71 -6.58 -1.75
CA PRO A 312 7.48 -6.58 -0.97
C PRO A 312 6.94 -8.00 -0.77
N TYR A 313 7.42 -8.99 -1.53
CA TYR A 313 7.03 -10.40 -1.38
C TYR A 313 8.15 -11.29 -0.83
N GLY A 314 9.36 -10.73 -0.65
CA GLY A 314 10.48 -11.45 -0.07
C GLY A 314 10.31 -11.65 1.44
N SER A 315 10.96 -12.69 1.99
CA SER A 315 10.95 -12.96 3.43
C SER A 315 11.49 -11.82 4.30
N SER A 316 12.35 -10.96 3.74
CA SER A 316 12.84 -9.74 4.40
C SER A 316 11.91 -8.54 4.29
N GLY A 317 10.91 -8.58 3.42
CA GLY A 317 10.13 -7.42 3.00
C GLY A 317 10.98 -6.35 2.32
N ILE A 318 10.43 -5.14 2.27
CA ILE A 318 11.16 -3.93 1.89
C ILE A 318 12.13 -3.57 3.01
N THR A 319 13.42 -3.53 2.67
CA THR A 319 14.47 -3.07 3.57
C THR A 319 14.69 -1.58 3.39
N VAL A 320 14.98 -0.87 4.48
CA VAL A 320 15.32 0.55 4.42
C VAL A 320 16.63 0.79 5.12
N SER A 321 17.59 1.38 4.41
CA SER A 321 18.86 1.85 4.94
C SER A 321 18.86 3.38 4.90
N VAL A 322 19.17 4.00 6.03
CA VAL A 322 19.21 5.45 6.18
C VAL A 322 20.57 5.82 6.77
N GLN A 323 21.32 6.63 6.05
CA GLN A 323 22.51 7.27 6.58
C GLN A 323 22.11 8.65 7.11
N VAL A 324 21.92 8.72 8.42
CA VAL A 324 21.53 9.94 9.13
C VAL A 324 22.75 10.81 9.34
N ASP A 325 22.60 12.08 8.99
CA ASP A 325 23.56 13.14 9.28
C ASP A 325 22.75 14.35 9.75
N LEU A 326 22.99 14.79 10.99
CA LEU A 326 22.21 15.87 11.59
C LEU A 326 22.55 17.20 10.91
N GLY A 327 21.60 17.72 10.14
CA GLY A 327 21.69 19.03 9.53
C GLY A 327 21.59 20.18 10.54
N PRO A 328 21.78 21.44 10.10
CA PRO A 328 21.77 22.60 10.99
C PRO A 328 20.48 22.80 11.80
N GLU A 329 19.34 22.36 11.25
CA GLU A 329 18.01 22.46 11.85
C GLU A 329 17.53 21.13 12.47
N ASP A 330 18.34 20.08 12.38
CA ASP A 330 18.03 18.79 12.98
C ASP A 330 18.49 18.75 14.43
N GLU A 331 17.69 18.10 15.27
CA GLU A 331 18.12 17.75 16.62
C GLU A 331 17.47 16.44 17.05
N ILE A 332 18.24 15.62 17.78
CA ILE A 332 17.72 14.45 18.48
C ILE A 332 17.69 14.79 19.97
N ILE A 333 16.53 14.63 20.57
CA ILE A 333 16.27 15.00 21.95
C ILE A 333 16.00 13.72 22.73
N VAL A 334 16.78 13.51 23.80
CA VAL A 334 16.54 12.46 24.79
C VAL A 334 16.20 13.12 26.12
N THR A 335 15.11 12.71 26.74
CA THR A 335 14.61 13.26 28.02
C THR A 335 15.10 12.44 29.22
N ASP A 336 14.87 12.97 30.43
CA ASP A 336 15.11 12.32 31.72
C ASP A 336 14.16 11.15 32.02
N GLU A 337 13.26 10.81 31.10
CA GLU A 337 12.50 9.57 31.19
C GLU A 337 13.39 8.32 30.96
N VAL A 338 14.64 8.51 30.52
CA VAL A 338 15.69 7.50 30.66
C VAL A 338 16.25 7.53 32.09
N GLU A 339 16.11 6.42 32.81
CA GLU A 339 16.51 6.31 34.22
C GLU A 339 17.95 6.77 34.48
N LEU A 340 18.89 6.36 33.62
CA LEU A 340 20.29 6.78 33.75
C LEU A 340 20.47 8.30 33.65
N LEU A 341 19.76 8.97 32.74
CA LEU A 341 19.88 10.43 32.57
C LEU A 341 19.27 11.18 33.75
N ASP A 342 18.18 10.68 34.34
CA ASP A 342 17.62 11.23 35.57
C ASP A 342 18.63 11.15 36.72
N VAL A 343 19.23 9.98 36.93
CA VAL A 343 20.24 9.79 37.98
C VAL A 343 21.47 10.69 37.78
N ILE A 344 22.01 10.78 36.56
CA ILE A 344 23.14 11.68 36.28
C ILE A 344 22.73 13.13 36.54
N SER A 345 21.51 13.51 36.17
CA SER A 345 20.97 14.86 36.40
C SER A 345 20.82 15.19 37.89
N LEU A 346 20.51 14.22 38.75
CA LEU A 346 20.44 14.40 40.21
C LEU A 346 21.81 14.68 40.83
N VAL A 347 22.86 14.04 40.32
CA VAL A 347 24.25 14.20 40.81
C VAL A 347 24.89 15.46 40.25
N ASP A 348 24.60 15.80 38.98
CA ASP A 348 25.11 17.02 38.34
C ASP A 348 24.60 18.29 39.04
N ARG A 349 25.50 19.24 39.29
CA ARG A 349 25.18 20.52 39.93
C ARG A 349 24.18 21.34 39.13
N TYR A 350 24.27 21.29 37.80
CA TYR A 350 23.49 22.13 36.90
C TYR A 350 22.26 21.41 36.32
N ARG A 351 22.05 20.13 36.66
CA ARG A 351 20.98 19.28 36.10
C ARG A 351 20.96 19.29 34.58
N SER A 352 22.14 19.35 33.97
CA SER A 352 22.36 19.56 32.54
C SER A 352 21.85 18.38 31.69
N TYR A 353 21.71 17.21 32.31
CA TYR A 353 21.35 15.95 31.66
C TYR A 353 19.85 15.65 31.68
N LYS A 354 19.03 16.54 32.27
CA LYS A 354 17.57 16.40 32.27
C LYS A 354 16.99 16.31 30.85
N LYS A 355 17.63 16.99 29.90
CA LYS A 355 17.24 16.98 28.49
C LYS A 355 18.48 17.15 27.64
N VAL A 356 18.92 16.07 27.01
CA VAL A 356 20.07 16.07 26.11
C VAL A 356 19.59 16.36 24.70
N ARG A 357 20.24 17.31 24.01
CA ARG A 357 19.94 17.66 22.62
C ARG A 357 21.17 17.49 21.76
N PHE A 358 21.20 16.42 20.99
CA PHE A 358 22.22 16.16 19.99
C PHE A 358 21.91 16.97 18.74
N ARG A 359 22.88 17.75 18.26
CA ARG A 359 22.73 18.65 17.10
C ARG A 359 23.75 18.40 16.01
N THR A 360 24.71 17.53 16.28
CA THR A 360 25.81 17.22 15.36
C THR A 360 26.11 15.74 15.42
N GLY A 361 26.59 15.20 14.30
CA GLY A 361 26.92 13.79 14.17
C GLY A 361 25.86 13.01 13.40
N GLY A 362 25.94 11.70 13.44
CA GLY A 362 25.12 10.83 12.61
C GLY A 362 25.19 9.37 13.01
N PHE A 363 24.47 8.55 12.26
CA PHE A 363 24.47 7.09 12.39
C PHE A 363 23.91 6.46 11.12
N THR A 364 24.15 5.17 10.95
CA THR A 364 23.48 4.38 9.91
C THR A 364 22.40 3.53 10.56
N MET A 365 21.19 3.59 10.01
CA MET A 365 20.05 2.79 10.42
C MET A 365 19.66 1.84 9.28
N GLU A 366 19.54 0.55 9.57
CA GLU A 366 19.03 -0.44 8.64
C GLU A 366 17.84 -1.18 9.23
N THR A 367 16.76 -1.28 8.47
CA THR A 367 15.51 -1.93 8.90
C THR A 367 15.15 -3.08 7.96
N GLY A 368 14.79 -4.22 8.54
CA GLY A 368 14.39 -5.42 7.80
C GLY A 368 14.09 -6.60 8.74
N ARG A 369 13.25 -7.56 8.31
CA ARG A 369 12.92 -8.77 9.11
C ARG A 369 12.45 -8.50 10.55
N ASN A 370 11.69 -7.43 10.77
CA ASN A 370 11.23 -6.96 12.11
C ASN A 370 12.37 -6.56 13.07
N VAL A 371 13.54 -6.24 12.54
CA VAL A 371 14.70 -5.74 13.29
C VAL A 371 15.12 -4.39 12.72
N ALA A 372 15.60 -3.51 13.58
CA ALA A 372 16.29 -2.28 13.20
C ALA A 372 17.71 -2.31 13.80
N MET A 373 18.72 -2.14 12.97
CA MET A 373 20.12 -2.07 13.37
C MET A 373 20.61 -0.64 13.26
N PHE A 374 21.26 -0.15 14.30
CA PHE A 374 21.85 1.18 14.38
C PHE A 374 23.35 1.02 14.57
N THR A 375 24.14 1.52 13.62
CA THR A 375 25.60 1.35 13.59
C THR A 375 26.30 2.68 13.40
N GLY A 376 27.55 2.75 13.86
CA GLY A 376 28.38 3.94 13.73
C GLY A 376 27.73 5.17 14.36
N ILE A 377 27.04 4.98 15.48
CA ILE A 377 26.45 6.10 16.22
C ILE A 377 27.59 6.97 16.69
N ASN A 378 27.54 8.24 16.32
CA ASN A 378 28.40 9.27 16.85
C ASN A 378 27.58 10.56 16.88
N LEU A 379 26.99 10.85 18.04
CA LEU A 379 26.16 12.03 18.26
C LEU A 379 26.80 12.92 19.31
N SER A 380 26.79 14.22 19.08
CA SER A 380 27.34 15.21 20.02
C SER A 380 26.32 16.30 20.34
N ALA A 381 26.28 16.66 21.61
CA ALA A 381 25.52 17.77 22.17
C ALA A 381 26.49 18.86 22.63
N LYS A 382 27.16 19.53 21.67
CA LYS A 382 28.26 20.47 21.93
C LYS A 382 29.34 19.79 22.78
N ASP A 383 29.85 20.47 23.79
CA ASP A 383 30.90 19.98 24.68
C ASP A 383 30.34 19.19 25.89
N HIS A 384 29.02 18.96 25.96
CA HIS A 384 28.38 18.48 27.19
C HIS A 384 28.14 16.96 27.23
N VAL A 385 27.77 16.38 26.08
CA VAL A 385 27.49 14.94 25.95
C VAL A 385 27.94 14.45 24.58
N GLN A 386 28.52 13.25 24.54
CA GLN A 386 28.74 12.49 23.33
C GLN A 386 28.14 11.08 23.47
N LEU A 387 27.59 10.54 22.39
CA LEU A 387 27.03 9.19 22.34
C LEU A 387 27.68 8.42 21.19
N GLU A 388 28.28 7.28 21.49
CA GLU A 388 28.96 6.43 20.52
C GLU A 388 28.54 4.96 20.62
N GLY A 389 28.53 4.23 19.51
CA GLY A 389 28.40 2.78 19.53
C GLY A 389 27.40 2.22 18.51
N GLU A 390 26.83 1.07 18.85
CA GLU A 390 25.91 0.35 17.97
C GLU A 390 24.92 -0.47 18.79
N PHE A 391 23.69 -0.58 18.28
CA PHE A 391 22.68 -1.40 18.90
C PHE A 391 21.64 -1.89 17.90
N MET A 392 20.99 -2.97 18.27
CA MET A 392 19.89 -3.58 17.56
C MET A 392 18.60 -3.37 18.35
N SER A 393 17.53 -3.01 17.67
CA SER A 393 16.17 -2.95 18.20
C SER A 393 15.34 -4.07 17.57
N ARG A 394 14.71 -4.89 18.40
CA ARG A 394 13.87 -6.01 17.99
C ARG A 394 12.62 -6.12 18.85
N ARG A 395 11.68 -6.95 18.44
CA ARG A 395 10.60 -7.36 19.34
C ARG A 395 11.15 -8.21 20.49
N PRO A 396 10.64 -8.04 21.72
CA PRO A 396 10.99 -8.90 22.83
C PRO A 396 10.45 -10.32 22.60
N SER A 397 11.18 -11.30 23.11
CA SER A 397 10.77 -12.71 23.13
C SER A 397 9.72 -12.95 24.22
N ASP A 398 8.94 -14.03 24.09
CA ASP A 398 7.92 -14.35 25.10
C ASP A 398 8.52 -14.53 26.51
N LYS A 399 9.74 -15.07 26.62
CA LYS A 399 10.45 -15.19 27.90
C LYS A 399 10.77 -13.81 28.50
N GLU A 400 11.27 -12.88 27.69
CA GLU A 400 11.58 -11.50 28.11
C GLU A 400 10.31 -10.76 28.54
N VAL A 401 9.21 -10.94 27.81
CA VAL A 401 7.90 -10.39 28.16
C VAL A 401 7.42 -10.94 29.51
N SER A 402 7.51 -12.25 29.73
CA SER A 402 7.14 -12.87 31.01
C SER A 402 7.97 -12.34 32.17
N ILE A 403 9.29 -12.16 31.99
CA ILE A 403 10.17 -11.60 33.01
C ILE A 403 9.81 -10.14 33.31
N ALA A 404 9.52 -9.33 32.29
CA ALA A 404 9.15 -7.92 32.45
C ALA A 404 7.81 -7.75 33.20
N ILE A 405 6.81 -8.57 32.88
CA ILE A 405 5.53 -8.62 33.60
C ILE A 405 5.77 -8.98 35.06
N TYR A 406 6.54 -10.04 35.31
CA TYR A 406 6.85 -10.49 36.67
C TYR A 406 7.54 -9.40 37.50
N LYS A 407 8.56 -8.73 36.95
CA LYS A 407 9.28 -7.64 37.64
C LYS A 407 8.35 -6.48 37.99
N THR A 408 7.39 -6.17 37.11
CA THR A 408 6.44 -5.07 37.31
C THR A 408 5.38 -5.40 38.36
N GLU A 409 4.87 -6.64 38.34
CA GLU A 409 3.88 -7.11 39.32
C GLU A 409 4.48 -7.30 40.72
N ASN A 410 5.77 -7.68 40.79
CA ASN A 410 6.46 -7.99 42.05
C ASN A 410 7.46 -6.91 42.50
N LEU A 411 7.30 -5.65 42.08
CA LEU A 411 8.09 -4.50 42.56
C LEU A 411 9.61 -4.73 42.51
N GLY A 412 10.12 -5.34 41.44
CA GLY A 412 11.55 -5.53 41.20
C GLY A 412 12.15 -6.84 41.72
N GLY A 413 11.35 -7.80 42.21
CA GLY A 413 11.86 -9.15 42.53
C GLY A 413 12.32 -9.91 41.29
N GLU A 414 13.50 -10.54 41.34
CA GLU A 414 13.93 -11.48 40.31
C GLU A 414 13.11 -12.78 40.40
N PRO A 415 12.67 -13.36 39.28
CA PRO A 415 12.02 -14.65 39.29
C PRO A 415 13.00 -15.71 39.81
N SER A 416 12.57 -16.51 40.78
CA SER A 416 13.31 -17.69 41.24
C SER A 416 13.66 -18.58 40.05
N SER A 417 14.95 -18.89 39.86
CA SER A 417 15.49 -19.66 38.74
C SER A 417 15.11 -21.16 38.76
N ASP A 418 14.02 -21.52 39.43
CA ASP A 418 13.59 -22.90 39.58
C ASP A 418 12.14 -23.02 39.09
N GLY A 419 12.03 -23.31 37.80
CA GLY A 419 10.76 -23.37 37.08
C GLY A 419 10.94 -23.59 35.58
N GLY A 420 12.00 -24.28 35.19
CA GLY A 420 12.08 -24.88 33.86
C GLY A 420 11.16 -26.09 33.83
N THR A 421 9.88 -25.90 33.51
CA THR A 421 9.09 -27.00 32.97
C THR A 421 9.46 -27.15 31.50
N ASP A 422 10.45 -27.99 31.26
CA ASP A 422 10.61 -28.69 30.01
C ASP A 422 9.28 -29.43 29.73
N ILE A 423 8.45 -28.85 28.86
CA ILE A 423 7.37 -29.60 28.24
C ILE A 423 8.04 -30.47 27.17
N GLU A 424 8.62 -31.57 27.61
CA GLU A 424 8.86 -32.71 26.74
C GLU A 424 7.49 -33.21 26.26
N ASN A 425 7.35 -33.26 24.93
CA ASN A 425 6.29 -33.99 24.24
C ASN A 425 6.31 -35.47 24.67
N ALA A 426 5.52 -35.82 25.69
CA ALA A 426 5.10 -37.18 25.92
C ALA A 426 3.66 -37.31 25.43
N GLY A 427 3.50 -37.95 24.27
CA GLY A 427 2.19 -38.37 23.80
C GLY A 427 1.58 -39.36 24.78
N SER A 428 0.58 -38.91 25.54
CA SER A 428 -0.34 -39.78 26.27
C SER A 428 -1.73 -39.59 25.70
N GLU A 429 -2.24 -40.69 25.14
CA GLU A 429 -3.56 -40.87 24.57
C GLU A 429 -4.67 -40.36 25.51
N PHE A 430 -5.54 -39.50 24.99
CA PHE A 430 -6.62 -38.85 25.72
C PHE A 430 -7.79 -39.83 25.88
N ASP A 431 -7.92 -40.47 27.04
CA ASP A 431 -9.04 -41.39 27.34
C ASP A 431 -10.23 -40.64 27.98
N LEU A 432 -11.34 -40.60 27.26
CA LEU A 432 -12.59 -39.95 27.66
C LEU A 432 -13.20 -40.57 28.93
N VAL A 433 -12.83 -41.80 29.26
CA VAL A 433 -13.34 -42.49 30.46
C VAL A 433 -12.73 -41.91 31.74
N THR A 434 -11.44 -41.55 31.71
CA THR A 434 -10.74 -40.96 32.86
C THR A 434 -11.20 -39.53 33.13
N ALA A 435 -11.47 -38.76 32.06
CA ALA A 435 -12.04 -37.41 32.17
C ALA A 435 -13.48 -37.43 32.73
N ALA A 436 -14.29 -38.43 32.37
CA ALA A 436 -15.64 -38.60 32.90
C ALA A 436 -15.68 -39.04 34.38
N GLN A 437 -14.69 -39.81 34.84
CA GLN A 437 -14.54 -40.17 36.25
C GLN A 437 -14.08 -38.98 37.11
N ALA A 438 -13.10 -38.19 36.64
CA ALA A 438 -12.67 -36.98 37.33
C ALA A 438 -13.80 -35.93 37.46
N ALA A 439 -14.68 -35.84 36.46
CA ALA A 439 -15.85 -34.96 36.53
C ALA A 439 -16.93 -35.42 37.52
N ARG A 440 -17.00 -36.72 37.85
CA ARG A 440 -17.93 -37.26 38.85
C ARG A 440 -17.40 -37.12 40.29
N GLU A 441 -16.09 -37.21 40.49
CA GLU A 441 -15.48 -37.02 41.83
C GLU A 441 -15.54 -35.56 42.32
N LEU A 442 -15.69 -34.59 41.41
CA LEU A 442 -15.90 -33.18 41.73
C LEU A 442 -17.34 -32.82 42.14
N SER A 443 -18.29 -33.76 42.05
CA SER A 443 -19.72 -33.51 42.34
C SER A 443 -20.14 -33.83 43.78
N ASP A 444 -19.32 -34.52 44.58
CA ASP A 444 -19.74 -35.09 45.89
C ASP A 444 -18.77 -34.78 47.04
N SER A 445 -18.22 -33.56 47.13
CA SER A 445 -17.61 -33.11 48.39
C SER A 445 -18.06 -31.72 48.81
N ASP A 446 -18.54 -31.69 50.06
CA ASP A 446 -19.25 -30.67 50.80
C ASP A 446 -18.77 -29.21 50.71
N GLU A 447 -19.77 -28.35 50.90
CA GLU A 447 -19.72 -26.93 51.24
C GLU A 447 -18.56 -26.55 52.17
N LYS A 448 -17.51 -25.95 51.58
CA LYS A 448 -16.60 -25.05 52.28
C LYS A 448 -16.51 -23.72 51.54
N ILE A 449 -17.18 -22.72 52.14
CA ILE A 449 -16.95 -21.28 52.05
C ILE A 449 -16.15 -20.87 50.80
N ARG A 450 -16.85 -20.62 49.69
CA ARG A 450 -16.27 -19.93 48.53
C ARG A 450 -16.01 -18.48 48.91
N THR A 451 -14.77 -18.20 49.30
CA THR A 451 -14.25 -16.83 49.32
C THR A 451 -14.43 -16.20 47.94
N ILE A 452 -14.64 -14.89 47.93
CA ILE A 452 -15.13 -14.01 46.85
C ILE A 452 -14.24 -13.98 45.57
N PHE A 453 -13.27 -14.88 45.44
CA PHE A 453 -12.21 -14.91 44.43
C PHE A 453 -12.41 -15.94 43.28
N GLN A 454 -13.52 -16.68 43.23
CA GLN A 454 -13.80 -17.68 42.17
C GLN A 454 -14.99 -17.33 41.27
N SER A 455 -15.10 -16.08 40.83
CA SER A 455 -16.01 -15.77 39.72
C SER A 455 -15.28 -16.02 38.39
N GLN A 456 -15.84 -16.85 37.51
CA GLN A 456 -15.34 -17.06 36.13
C GLN A 456 -15.17 -15.73 35.37
N VAL A 457 -15.93 -14.69 35.76
CA VAL A 457 -15.85 -13.33 35.23
C VAL A 457 -14.55 -12.63 35.64
N PHE A 458 -14.06 -12.83 36.88
CA PHE A 458 -12.74 -12.34 37.28
C PHE A 458 -11.61 -13.11 36.60
N GLY A 459 -11.73 -14.42 36.40
CA GLY A 459 -10.72 -15.20 35.65
C GLY A 459 -10.57 -14.75 34.20
N GLN A 460 -11.68 -14.49 33.49
CA GLN A 460 -11.66 -13.96 32.13
C GLN A 460 -11.12 -12.52 32.07
N GLU A 461 -11.48 -11.68 33.04
CA GLU A 461 -11.01 -10.31 33.12
C GLU A 461 -9.52 -10.21 33.48
N VAL A 462 -9.02 -11.10 34.35
CA VAL A 462 -7.58 -11.24 34.65
C VAL A 462 -6.83 -11.73 33.41
N MET A 463 -7.31 -12.77 32.72
CA MET A 463 -6.70 -13.25 31.47
C MET A 463 -6.69 -12.16 30.37
N ARG A 464 -7.76 -11.37 30.25
CA ARG A 464 -7.81 -10.23 29.33
C ARG A 464 -6.75 -9.18 29.69
N ARG A 465 -6.63 -8.83 30.97
CA ARG A 465 -5.63 -7.86 31.45
C ARG A 465 -4.20 -8.37 31.30
N GLU A 466 -3.96 -9.64 31.54
CA GLU A 466 -2.66 -10.28 31.31
C GLU A 466 -2.31 -10.29 29.82
N GLU A 467 -3.26 -10.60 28.94
CA GLU A 467 -3.01 -10.57 27.50
C GLU A 467 -2.83 -9.14 26.98
N GLU A 468 -3.55 -8.16 27.53
CA GLU A 468 -3.34 -6.74 27.26
C GLU A 468 -1.98 -6.25 27.75
N ALA A 469 -1.55 -6.69 28.95
CA ALA A 469 -0.23 -6.40 29.47
C ALA A 469 0.85 -7.04 28.58
N ARG A 470 0.71 -8.31 28.21
CA ARG A 470 1.62 -9.01 27.27
C ARG A 470 1.66 -8.32 25.92
N ALA A 471 0.53 -7.89 25.39
CA ALA A 471 0.45 -7.17 24.13
C ALA A 471 1.19 -5.81 24.21
N SER A 472 1.04 -5.10 25.33
CA SER A 472 1.78 -3.86 25.62
C SER A 472 3.29 -4.10 25.72
N TYR A 473 3.74 -5.11 26.47
CA TYR A 473 5.17 -5.43 26.55
C TYR A 473 5.74 -5.91 25.21
N ARG A 474 4.95 -6.61 24.39
CA ARG A 474 5.35 -7.02 23.02
C ARG A 474 5.49 -5.85 22.06
N SER A 475 4.83 -4.72 22.30
CA SER A 475 5.01 -3.53 21.47
C SER A 475 6.36 -2.88 21.79
N ILE A 476 6.70 -2.71 23.08
CA ILE A 476 7.94 -2.04 23.50
C ILE A 476 9.19 -2.69 22.85
N PRO A 477 9.98 -1.94 22.06
CA PRO A 477 11.18 -2.48 21.44
C PRO A 477 12.24 -2.86 22.49
N TYR A 478 12.84 -4.03 22.31
CA TYR A 478 13.95 -4.53 23.11
C TYR A 478 15.27 -4.21 22.43
N LEU A 479 16.18 -3.57 23.17
CA LEU A 479 17.48 -3.14 22.68
C LEU A 479 18.55 -4.15 23.06
N VAL A 480 19.42 -4.49 22.11
CA VAL A 480 20.56 -5.39 22.29
C VAL A 480 21.80 -4.73 21.69
N GLY A 481 22.84 -4.50 22.48
CA GLY A 481 24.09 -3.92 21.99
C GLY A 481 24.85 -3.17 23.07
N ALA A 482 25.81 -2.34 22.66
CA ALA A 482 26.60 -1.55 23.58
C ALA A 482 26.76 -0.12 23.06
N VAL A 483 26.47 0.84 23.93
CA VAL A 483 26.58 2.28 23.64
C VAL A 483 27.41 2.92 24.73
N SER A 484 28.28 3.85 24.35
CA SER A 484 29.11 4.63 25.27
C SER A 484 28.58 6.06 25.34
N LEU A 485 28.32 6.53 26.56
CA LEU A 485 27.89 7.90 26.84
C LEU A 485 29.05 8.68 27.45
N GLY A 486 29.61 9.60 26.70
CA GLY A 486 30.64 10.52 27.14
C GLY A 486 30.02 11.72 27.84
N LEU A 487 30.34 11.93 29.12
CA LEU A 487 29.89 13.06 29.91
C LEU A 487 30.99 14.11 30.06
N HIS A 488 30.60 15.37 30.13
CA HIS A 488 31.55 16.44 30.46
C HIS A 488 32.17 16.22 31.85
N PRO A 489 33.47 16.55 32.09
CA PRO A 489 34.15 16.31 33.36
C PRO A 489 33.42 16.82 34.61
N LYS A 490 32.67 17.91 34.47
CA LYS A 490 31.86 18.52 35.53
C LYS A 490 30.62 17.74 35.94
N ALA A 491 30.21 16.68 35.21
CA ALA A 491 29.08 15.85 35.59
C ALA A 491 29.28 15.22 36.97
N PHE A 492 30.49 14.73 37.23
CA PHE A 492 30.95 14.22 38.52
C PHE A 492 32.08 15.13 39.00
N GLU A 493 31.74 16.15 39.78
CA GLU A 493 32.73 17.04 40.40
C GLU A 493 33.47 16.28 41.51
N GLU A 494 34.81 16.21 41.44
CA GLU A 494 35.66 15.53 42.44
C GLU A 494 35.40 15.99 43.87
N LYS A 495 35.07 17.26 44.07
CA LYS A 495 34.77 17.83 45.39
C LYS A 495 33.45 17.35 45.99
N ARG A 496 32.50 16.93 45.16
CA ARG A 496 31.14 16.55 45.57
C ARG A 496 30.94 15.04 45.53
N SER A 497 31.59 14.37 44.59
CA SER A 497 31.51 12.93 44.38
C SER A 497 32.89 12.38 44.00
N PRO A 498 33.83 12.32 44.97
CA PRO A 498 35.19 11.84 44.72
C PRO A 498 35.20 10.40 44.23
N VAL A 499 34.36 9.55 44.82
CA VAL A 499 34.27 8.12 44.45
C VAL A 499 33.78 7.93 43.01
N LEU A 500 32.77 8.70 42.57
CA LEU A 500 32.32 8.67 41.18
C LEU A 500 33.38 9.21 40.20
N SER A 501 34.18 10.18 40.64
CA SER A 501 35.23 10.76 39.82
C SER A 501 36.41 9.81 39.61
N GLU A 502 36.70 8.95 40.59
CA GLU A 502 37.69 7.87 40.50
C GLU A 502 37.16 6.68 39.68
N LEU A 503 35.89 6.30 39.86
CA LEU A 503 35.27 5.19 39.13
C LEU A 503 35.13 5.48 37.63
N PHE A 504 34.90 6.74 37.27
CA PHE A 504 34.71 7.18 35.88
C PHE A 504 35.69 8.30 35.54
N PRO A 505 37.00 8.03 35.41
CA PRO A 505 38.01 9.05 35.17
C PRO A 505 37.81 9.75 33.82
N VAL A 506 38.32 10.97 33.72
CA VAL A 506 38.36 11.71 32.45
C VAL A 506 39.42 11.07 31.56
N GLU A 507 39.05 10.67 30.36
CA GLU A 507 39.99 10.12 29.39
C GLU A 507 40.77 11.25 28.71
N GLU A 508 42.11 11.13 28.67
CA GLU A 508 43.00 12.20 28.18
C GLU A 508 42.79 12.56 26.70
N ASN A 509 42.37 11.59 25.88
CA ASN A 509 42.21 11.78 24.43
C ASN A 509 40.93 12.53 24.06
N SER A 510 39.82 12.21 24.73
CA SER A 510 38.50 12.77 24.45
C SER A 510 38.15 13.94 25.36
N GLY A 511 38.78 14.03 26.54
CA GLY A 511 38.41 14.99 27.58
C GLY A 511 37.05 14.71 28.23
N LEU A 512 36.48 13.52 28.01
CA LEU A 512 35.17 13.11 28.51
C LEU A 512 35.27 11.97 29.52
N ARG A 513 34.23 11.81 30.35
CA ARG A 513 34.03 10.65 31.21
C ARG A 513 33.12 9.66 30.49
N TRP A 514 33.67 8.53 30.06
CA TRP A 514 32.89 7.53 29.32
C TRP A 514 32.19 6.54 30.26
N LEU A 515 30.88 6.45 30.07
CA LEU A 515 30.03 5.44 30.66
C LEU A 515 29.74 4.38 29.59
N LYS A 516 30.04 3.12 29.86
CA LYS A 516 29.65 2.02 28.97
C LYS A 516 28.27 1.51 29.40
N LEU A 517 27.34 1.51 28.45
CA LEU A 517 25.98 1.02 28.64
C LEU A 517 25.82 -0.26 27.82
N ASP A 518 25.61 -1.37 28.52
CA ASP A 518 25.13 -2.59 27.89
C ASP A 518 23.61 -2.50 27.76
N LEU A 519 23.15 -2.46 26.52
CA LEU A 519 21.73 -2.44 26.20
C LEU A 519 21.24 -3.88 26.14
N ASN A 520 20.49 -4.29 27.15
CA ASN A 520 19.81 -5.59 27.23
C ASN A 520 18.37 -5.40 27.73
N ASN A 521 17.73 -4.27 27.43
CA ASN A 521 16.41 -3.86 27.95
C ASN A 521 15.72 -2.90 26.97
N SER A 522 14.57 -2.35 27.35
CA SER A 522 13.91 -1.26 26.61
C SER A 522 14.61 0.09 26.84
N LEU A 523 14.36 1.08 25.97
CA LEU A 523 15.00 2.40 26.04
C LEU A 523 14.79 3.16 27.37
N PRO A 524 13.59 3.18 28.00
CA PRO A 524 13.39 3.89 29.28
C PRO A 524 14.22 3.33 30.43
N VAL A 525 14.48 2.01 30.42
CA VAL A 525 15.20 1.24 31.44
C VAL A 525 16.66 0.98 30.99
N ALA A 526 17.15 1.75 30.01
CA ALA A 526 18.50 1.61 29.51
C ALA A 526 19.50 2.13 30.56
N GLY A 527 20.44 1.27 30.96
CA GLY A 527 21.50 1.63 31.90
C GLY A 527 21.10 1.62 33.38
N SER A 528 20.02 0.94 33.78
CA SER A 528 19.57 0.88 35.18
C SER A 528 20.62 0.36 36.16
N GLU A 529 21.40 -0.67 35.81
CA GLU A 529 22.49 -1.16 36.67
C GLU A 529 23.55 -0.06 36.93
N LEU A 530 23.85 0.72 35.90
CA LEU A 530 24.78 1.84 36.01
C LEU A 530 24.16 2.99 36.83
N ALA A 531 22.86 3.22 36.67
CA ALA A 531 22.10 4.21 37.43
C ALA A 531 22.07 3.87 38.93
N GLU A 532 21.80 2.62 39.29
CA GLU A 532 21.88 2.11 40.67
C GLU A 532 23.28 2.31 41.24
N LYS A 533 24.32 1.92 40.50
CA LYS A 533 25.72 2.12 40.91
C LYS A 533 26.05 3.60 41.15
N ILE A 534 25.57 4.51 40.30
CA ILE A 534 25.77 5.95 40.49
C ILE A 534 25.03 6.42 41.77
N LEU A 535 23.80 5.98 42.01
CA LEU A 535 23.01 6.34 43.19
C LEU A 535 23.65 5.84 44.50
N GLU A 536 24.16 4.61 44.53
CA GLU A 536 24.85 4.05 45.70
C GLU A 536 26.07 4.88 46.09
N HIS A 537 26.87 5.28 45.11
CA HIS A 537 28.12 6.02 45.33
C HIS A 537 27.93 7.54 45.39
N ALA A 538 26.72 8.05 45.10
CA ALA A 538 26.36 9.45 45.28
C ALA A 538 25.77 9.77 46.67
N LYS A 539 25.29 8.74 47.40
CA LYS A 539 24.75 8.87 48.77
C LYS A 539 25.83 8.85 49.86
N ASN A 540 27.03 8.37 49.51
CA ASN A 540 28.23 8.35 50.35
C ASN A 540 29.18 9.48 49.94
#